data_AF-A0A2E5PYA3-F1
#
_entry.id   AF-A0A2E5PYA3-F1
#
_cell.length_a   1.000
_cell.length_b   1.000
_cell.length_c   1.000
_cell.angle_alpha   90.00
_cell.angle_beta   90.00
_cell.angle_gamma   90.00
#
_symmetry.space_group_name_H-M   'P 1'
#
loop_
_entity.id
_entity.type
_entity.pdbx_description
1 polymer ?
#
loop_
_entity_poly.entity_id
_entity_poly.type
_entity_poly.pdbx_seq_one_letter_code
_entity_poly.pdbx_strand_id
1 'polypeptide(L)'
;MHKYFSQSPLFKVLHSNLQPLSEHDAYAAVALSQTEDDQSSIAIQLLSDIRQIFSDKGIGRISSVDLIEALCADEERPWLTFKQGAKITARQVAYKLRGFDIRSKPLRIYGKPQKGYELQDCVESFQRYLAPDPGKEGLQVTNSRKARRKID
;
A
#
# COMPACT_ATOMS: atom_id res chain seq x y z
N MET A 1 37.00 50.02 25.56
CA MET A 1 38.25 49.52 26.18
C MET A 1 37.88 48.46 27.20
N HIS A 2 38.39 47.22 27.01
CA HIS A 2 38.80 46.24 28.04
C HIS A 2 37.78 45.77 29.11
N LYS A 3 37.59 44.50 29.49
CA LYS A 3 38.20 43.18 29.22
C LYS A 3 37.25 42.11 29.83
N TYR A 4 37.20 40.92 29.22
CA TYR A 4 37.25 39.57 29.82
C TYR A 4 37.53 39.49 31.35
N PHE A 5 37.19 38.50 32.18
CA PHE A 5 36.58 37.16 32.12
C PHE A 5 36.79 36.57 33.55
N SER A 6 36.01 35.55 33.94
CA SER A 6 36.16 34.73 35.17
C SER A 6 35.75 35.39 36.50
N GLN A 7 34.94 34.78 37.36
CA GLN A 7 34.92 33.37 37.77
C GLN A 7 33.51 32.77 37.90
N SER A 8 33.37 31.54 37.42
CA SER A 8 32.36 30.53 37.80
C SER A 8 32.64 29.99 39.22
N PRO A 9 31.89 29.00 39.77
CA PRO A 9 30.49 28.61 39.63
C PRO A 9 29.81 28.54 41.02
N LEU A 10 28.50 28.26 41.09
CA LEU A 10 27.89 27.24 41.95
C LEU A 10 26.37 27.45 42.05
N PHE A 11 25.63 26.35 42.02
CA PHE A 11 24.22 26.19 42.37
C PHE A 11 23.13 26.43 41.29
N LYS A 12 23.04 25.46 40.38
CA LYS A 12 21.91 24.51 40.29
C LYS A 12 20.52 25.05 40.68
N VAL A 13 19.70 25.41 39.68
CA VAL A 13 18.27 25.08 39.70
C VAL A 13 17.87 24.59 38.30
N LEU A 14 17.63 23.28 38.22
CA LEU A 14 16.85 22.67 37.15
C LEU A 14 15.44 23.26 37.23
N HIS A 15 15.01 23.98 36.21
CA HIS A 15 13.59 24.00 35.86
C HIS A 15 13.43 24.04 34.36
N SER A 16 13.31 22.84 33.82
CA SER A 16 12.64 22.54 32.57
C SER A 16 11.28 23.23 32.59
N ASN A 17 11.08 24.21 31.73
CA ASN A 17 9.76 24.58 31.27
C ASN A 17 9.86 24.80 29.76
N LEU A 18 9.81 23.68 29.04
CA LEU A 18 9.33 23.67 27.66
C LEU A 18 7.96 24.35 27.69
N GLN A 19 7.84 25.46 26.97
CA GLN A 19 6.54 25.98 26.58
C GLN A 19 5.79 24.88 25.82
N PRO A 20 4.51 24.60 26.15
CA PRO A 20 3.75 23.56 25.48
C PRO A 20 3.61 23.91 23.99
N LEU A 21 4.06 23.00 23.14
CA LEU A 21 3.75 22.99 21.72
C LEU A 21 2.23 23.05 21.57
N SER A 22 1.74 24.07 20.85
CA SER A 22 0.32 24.27 20.60
C SER A 22 -0.29 23.06 19.89
N GLU A 23 -1.48 22.68 20.32
CA GLU A 23 -2.23 21.46 19.98
C GLU A 23 -2.65 21.32 18.50
N HIS A 24 -2.21 22.19 17.60
CA HIS A 24 -2.63 22.22 16.20
C HIS A 24 -1.71 21.48 15.21
N ASP A 25 -0.48 21.13 15.58
CA ASP A 25 0.46 20.46 14.65
C ASP A 25 0.33 18.93 14.62
N ALA A 26 -0.59 18.34 15.41
CA ALA A 26 -0.79 16.89 15.42
C ALA A 26 -1.77 16.40 14.33
N TYR A 27 -2.55 17.27 13.70
CA TYR A 27 -3.57 16.84 12.73
C TYR A 27 -3.00 16.52 11.34
N ALA A 28 -1.85 17.11 10.98
CA ALA A 28 -1.23 16.87 9.67
C ALA A 28 -0.55 15.50 9.55
N ALA A 29 -0.14 14.88 10.67
CA ALA A 29 0.53 13.58 10.64
C ALA A 29 -0.41 12.41 10.39
N VAL A 30 -1.70 12.52 10.73
CA VAL A 30 -2.68 11.41 10.60
C VAL A 30 -3.22 11.28 9.17
N ALA A 31 -3.28 12.37 8.40
CA ALA A 31 -3.82 12.36 7.04
C ALA A 31 -2.89 11.72 6.00
N LEU A 32 -1.57 11.69 6.23
CA LEU A 32 -0.63 11.08 5.29
C LEU A 32 -0.57 9.55 5.45
N SER A 33 -0.67 9.04 6.68
CA SER A 33 -0.58 7.60 6.98
C SER A 33 -1.72 6.79 6.35
N GLN A 34 -2.94 7.34 6.29
CA GLN A 34 -4.09 6.61 5.72
C GLN A 34 -3.93 6.36 4.22
N THR A 35 -3.29 7.28 3.49
CA THR A 35 -3.17 7.16 2.02
C THR A 35 -2.22 6.05 1.59
N GLU A 36 -1.17 5.78 2.36
CA GLU A 36 -0.16 4.76 2.03
C GLU A 36 -0.69 3.35 2.28
N ASP A 37 -1.44 3.15 3.37
CA ASP A 37 -2.11 1.89 3.68
C ASP A 37 -3.20 1.55 2.65
N ASP A 38 -3.97 2.53 2.20
CA ASP A 38 -4.99 2.34 1.16
C ASP A 38 -4.37 2.02 -0.21
N GLN A 39 -3.29 2.71 -0.59
CA GLN A 39 -2.57 2.42 -1.84
C GLN A 39 -1.91 1.04 -1.82
N SER A 40 -1.45 0.58 -0.66
CA SER A 40 -0.90 -0.76 -0.48
C SER A 40 -2.01 -1.81 -0.56
N SER A 41 -3.15 -1.57 0.08
CA SER A 41 -4.31 -2.46 0.07
C SER A 41 -4.85 -2.68 -1.35
N ILE A 42 -5.03 -1.61 -2.13
CA ILE A 42 -5.50 -1.73 -3.52
C ILE A 42 -4.46 -2.41 -4.41
N ALA A 43 -3.16 -2.24 -4.15
CA ALA A 43 -2.11 -2.91 -4.91
C ALA A 43 -2.08 -4.43 -4.61
N ILE A 44 -2.29 -4.82 -3.34
CA ILE A 44 -2.41 -6.23 -2.95
C ILE A 44 -3.67 -6.86 -3.56
N GLN A 45 -4.79 -6.14 -3.55
CA GLN A 45 -6.02 -6.60 -4.20
C GLN A 45 -5.81 -6.81 -5.71
N LEU A 46 -5.14 -5.86 -6.39
CA LEU A 46 -4.75 -6.01 -7.79
C LEU A 46 -3.91 -7.26 -8.01
N LEU A 47 -2.92 -7.50 -7.15
CA LEU A 47 -2.04 -8.66 -7.24
C LEU A 47 -2.82 -9.97 -7.09
N SER A 48 -3.80 -10.01 -6.18
CA SER A 48 -4.69 -11.16 -5.99
C SER A 48 -5.56 -11.43 -7.22
N ASP A 49 -6.18 -10.39 -7.78
CA ASP A 49 -7.04 -10.53 -8.97
C ASP A 49 -6.23 -10.96 -10.20
N ILE A 50 -4.99 -10.48 -10.34
CA ILE A 50 -4.08 -10.91 -11.41
C ILE A 50 -3.75 -12.41 -11.25
N ARG A 51 -3.45 -12.89 -10.04
CA ARG A 51 -3.21 -14.32 -9.77
C ARG A 51 -4.44 -15.16 -10.16
N GLN A 52 -5.63 -14.67 -9.84
CA GLN A 52 -6.87 -15.34 -10.20
C GLN A 52 -7.04 -15.40 -11.73
N ILE A 53 -6.81 -14.30 -12.45
CA ILE A 53 -6.87 -14.27 -13.93
C ILE A 53 -5.92 -15.29 -14.56
N PHE A 54 -4.69 -15.42 -14.06
CA PHE A 54 -3.75 -16.44 -14.53
C PHE A 54 -4.24 -17.85 -14.27
N SER A 55 -4.86 -18.09 -13.10
CA SER A 55 -5.41 -19.39 -12.71
C SER A 55 -6.64 -19.76 -13.54
N ASP A 56 -7.58 -18.83 -13.69
CA ASP A 56 -8.85 -19.03 -14.40
C ASP A 56 -8.62 -19.25 -15.90
N LYS A 57 -7.67 -18.52 -16.51
CA LYS A 57 -7.32 -18.70 -17.93
C LYS A 57 -6.37 -19.87 -18.18
N GLY A 58 -5.68 -20.38 -17.16
CA GLY A 58 -4.69 -21.44 -17.30
C GLY A 58 -3.50 -21.09 -18.22
N ILE A 59 -3.16 -19.80 -18.32
CA ILE A 59 -2.09 -19.30 -19.21
C ILE A 59 -0.84 -18.94 -18.42
N GLY A 60 0.34 -19.15 -19.01
CA GLY A 60 1.61 -18.70 -18.42
C GLY A 60 2.00 -17.28 -18.81
N ARG A 61 1.35 -16.68 -19.82
CA ARG A 61 1.69 -15.39 -20.40
C ARG A 61 0.43 -14.63 -20.76
N ILE A 62 0.38 -13.34 -20.44
CA ILE A 62 -0.75 -12.48 -20.76
C ILE A 62 -0.27 -11.14 -21.28
N SER A 63 -0.91 -10.60 -22.32
CA SER A 63 -0.59 -9.25 -22.79
C SER A 63 -1.14 -8.22 -21.83
N SER A 64 -0.56 -7.02 -21.78
CA SER A 64 -1.08 -5.94 -20.94
C SER A 64 -2.52 -5.55 -21.33
N VAL A 65 -2.90 -5.75 -22.60
CA VAL A 65 -4.27 -5.45 -23.08
C VAL A 65 -5.24 -6.49 -22.55
N ASP A 66 -4.96 -7.77 -22.78
CA ASP A 66 -5.81 -8.88 -22.30
C ASP A 66 -5.93 -8.89 -20.77
N LEU A 67 -4.86 -8.48 -20.06
CA LEU A 67 -4.88 -8.37 -18.61
C LEU A 67 -5.86 -7.31 -18.13
N ILE A 68 -5.90 -6.14 -18.77
CA ILE A 68 -6.83 -5.07 -18.41
C ILE A 68 -8.26 -5.46 -18.73
N GLU A 69 -8.48 -6.10 -19.88
CA GLU A 69 -9.81 -6.60 -20.26
C GLU A 69 -10.30 -7.63 -19.25
N ALA A 70 -9.45 -8.56 -18.82
CA ALA A 70 -9.78 -9.53 -17.79
C ALA A 70 -10.03 -8.88 -16.42
N LEU A 71 -9.23 -7.88 -16.02
CA LEU A 71 -9.46 -7.12 -14.78
C LEU A 71 -10.77 -6.32 -14.81
N CYS A 72 -11.14 -5.79 -15.98
CA CYS A 72 -12.38 -5.03 -16.17
C CYS A 72 -13.59 -5.92 -16.49
N ALA A 73 -13.42 -7.24 -16.62
CA ALA A 73 -14.53 -8.16 -16.88
C ALA A 73 -15.40 -8.37 -15.63
N ASP A 74 -14.82 -8.18 -14.44
CA ASP A 74 -15.50 -8.24 -13.17
C ASP A 74 -15.96 -6.83 -12.76
N GLU A 75 -17.27 -6.58 -12.88
CA GLU A 75 -17.88 -5.29 -12.56
C GLU A 75 -17.94 -5.02 -11.04
N GLU A 76 -17.78 -6.05 -10.20
CA GLU A 76 -17.70 -5.89 -8.73
C GLU A 76 -16.36 -5.32 -8.30
N ARG A 77 -15.35 -5.36 -9.17
CA ARG A 77 -14.01 -4.87 -8.88
C ARG A 77 -13.87 -3.39 -9.23
N PRO A 78 -13.05 -2.65 -8.47
CA PRO A 78 -12.81 -1.23 -8.72
C PRO A 78 -12.02 -0.97 -10.01
N TRP A 79 -11.62 -1.99 -10.77
CA TRP A 79 -10.81 -1.84 -11.98
C TRP A 79 -11.57 -1.20 -13.14
N LEU A 80 -12.88 -1.43 -13.21
CA LEU A 80 -13.73 -0.86 -14.25
C LEU A 80 -13.91 0.66 -14.09
N THR A 81 -13.99 1.14 -12.86
CA THR A 81 -14.28 2.54 -12.49
C THR A 81 -13.17 3.17 -11.64
N PHE A 82 -11.93 2.71 -11.81
CA PHE A 82 -10.79 2.95 -10.92
C PHE A 82 -10.49 4.42 -10.62
N LYS A 83 -10.24 5.24 -11.65
CA LYS A 83 -9.93 6.67 -11.45
C LYS A 83 -10.98 7.53 -12.14
N GLN A 84 -11.72 8.31 -11.36
CA GLN A 84 -12.77 9.20 -11.86
C GLN A 84 -13.81 8.45 -12.72
N GLY A 85 -14.11 7.20 -12.37
CA GLY A 85 -15.05 6.35 -13.14
C GLY A 85 -14.46 5.75 -14.42
N ALA A 86 -13.17 5.92 -14.70
CA ALA A 86 -12.50 5.33 -15.86
C ALA A 86 -11.84 3.98 -15.55
N LYS A 87 -11.80 3.11 -16.57
CA LYS A 87 -11.10 1.83 -16.55
C LYS A 87 -9.62 1.99 -16.20
N ILE A 88 -9.09 1.03 -15.45
CA ILE A 88 -7.66 0.99 -15.14
C ILE A 88 -6.84 0.87 -16.43
N THR A 89 -5.72 1.60 -16.48
CA THR A 89 -4.84 1.64 -17.65
C THR A 89 -3.61 0.75 -17.47
N ALA A 90 -3.00 0.31 -18.58
CA ALA A 90 -1.77 -0.49 -18.56
C ALA A 90 -0.65 0.17 -17.76
N ARG A 91 -0.56 1.50 -17.82
CA ARG A 91 0.43 2.29 -17.11
C ARG A 91 0.20 2.25 -15.59
N GLN A 92 -1.05 2.32 -15.14
CA GLN A 92 -1.40 2.23 -13.73
C GLN A 92 -1.13 0.83 -13.18
N VAL A 93 -1.52 -0.21 -13.93
CA VAL A 93 -1.20 -1.60 -13.58
C VAL A 93 0.30 -1.78 -13.45
N ALA A 94 1.09 -1.37 -14.45
CA ALA A 94 2.54 -1.48 -14.42
C ALA A 94 3.18 -0.72 -13.25
N TYR A 95 2.66 0.46 -12.90
CA TYR A 95 3.16 1.24 -11.77
C TYR A 95 2.91 0.54 -10.43
N LYS A 96 1.71 -0.02 -10.24
CA LYS A 96 1.37 -0.79 -9.02
C LYS A 96 2.18 -2.08 -8.94
N LEU A 97 2.30 -2.80 -10.05
CA LEU A 97 3.09 -4.04 -10.13
C LEU A 97 4.57 -3.82 -9.88
N ARG A 98 5.12 -2.66 -10.25
CA ARG A 98 6.51 -2.30 -9.96
C ARG A 98 6.83 -2.29 -8.46
N GLY A 99 5.84 -1.99 -7.60
CA GLY A 99 5.99 -2.06 -6.15
C GLY A 99 6.26 -3.48 -5.64
N PHE A 100 5.86 -4.49 -6.42
CA PHE A 100 6.08 -5.91 -6.15
C PHE A 100 7.24 -6.50 -6.97
N ASP A 101 8.07 -5.64 -7.56
CA ASP A 101 9.13 -5.95 -8.54
C ASP A 101 8.67 -6.69 -9.82
N ILE A 102 7.37 -6.68 -10.11
CA ILE A 102 6.82 -7.24 -11.35
C ILE A 102 6.91 -6.17 -12.44
N ARG A 103 7.51 -6.52 -13.58
CA ARG A 103 7.70 -5.59 -14.72
C ARG A 103 7.15 -6.17 -16.00
N SER A 104 6.49 -5.32 -16.80
CA SER A 104 6.06 -5.69 -18.14
C SER A 104 7.28 -5.92 -19.04
N LYS A 105 7.30 -7.03 -19.77
CA LYS A 105 8.37 -7.40 -20.71
C LYS A 105 7.81 -7.55 -22.14
N PRO A 106 8.63 -7.36 -23.18
CA PRO A 106 8.22 -7.71 -24.54
C PRO A 106 8.12 -9.24 -24.67
N LEU A 107 6.91 -9.73 -24.88
CA LEU A 107 6.57 -11.13 -25.07
C LEU A 107 6.10 -11.33 -26.51
N ARG A 108 6.42 -12.50 -27.09
CA ARG A 108 5.89 -12.88 -28.39
C ARG A 108 4.60 -13.67 -28.17
N ILE A 109 3.46 -12.98 -28.29
CA ILE A 109 2.12 -13.53 -28.09
C ILE A 109 1.41 -13.51 -29.45
N TYR A 110 0.82 -14.63 -29.86
CA TYR A 110 0.18 -14.79 -31.18
C TYR A 110 1.06 -14.36 -32.36
N GLY A 111 2.38 -14.60 -32.27
CA GLY A 111 3.33 -14.26 -33.33
C GLY A 111 3.67 -12.77 -33.45
N LYS A 112 3.11 -11.89 -32.60
CA LYS A 112 3.42 -10.46 -32.56
C LYS A 112 4.17 -10.09 -31.28
N PRO A 113 5.14 -9.16 -31.35
CA PRO A 113 5.75 -8.61 -30.14
C PRO A 113 4.73 -7.72 -29.43
N GLN A 114 4.36 -8.08 -28.21
CA GLN A 114 3.44 -7.32 -27.35
C GLN A 114 4.05 -7.18 -25.96
N LYS A 115 3.72 -6.10 -25.25
CA LYS A 115 4.09 -5.98 -23.83
C LYS A 115 3.13 -6.81 -22.99
N GLY A 116 3.67 -7.54 -22.02
CA GLY A 116 2.87 -8.38 -21.15
C GLY A 116 3.62 -8.85 -19.92
N TYR A 117 3.02 -9.81 -19.23
CA TYR A 117 3.52 -10.38 -17.98
C TYR A 117 3.57 -11.91 -18.10
N GLU A 118 4.61 -12.49 -17.52
CA GLU A 118 4.76 -13.94 -17.42
C GLU A 118 4.46 -14.37 -15.98
N LEU A 119 3.74 -15.48 -15.83
CA LEU A 119 3.35 -16.01 -14.53
C LEU A 119 4.58 -16.24 -13.64
N GLN A 120 5.68 -16.74 -14.21
CA GLN A 120 6.92 -17.02 -13.48
C GLN A 120 7.47 -15.78 -12.76
N ASP A 121 7.38 -14.60 -13.38
CA ASP A 121 7.82 -13.34 -12.78
C ASP A 121 6.90 -12.90 -11.62
N CYS A 122 5.65 -13.34 -11.63
CA CYS A 122 4.66 -12.98 -10.62
C CYS A 122 4.61 -13.98 -9.45
N VAL A 123 5.05 -15.23 -9.63
CA VAL A 123 4.94 -16.30 -8.62
C VAL A 123 5.64 -15.92 -7.31
N GLU A 124 6.87 -15.39 -7.38
CA GLU A 124 7.61 -14.98 -6.17
C GLU A 124 6.84 -13.90 -5.40
N SER A 125 6.31 -12.90 -6.11
CA SER A 125 5.53 -11.83 -5.50
C SER A 125 4.19 -12.34 -4.96
N PHE A 126 3.52 -13.26 -5.65
CA PHE A 126 2.30 -13.91 -5.13
C PHE A 126 2.58 -14.65 -3.82
N GLN A 127 3.68 -15.38 -3.75
CA GLN A 127 4.08 -16.07 -2.52
C GLN A 127 4.44 -15.10 -1.40
N ARG A 128 5.10 -13.99 -1.73
CA ARG A 128 5.53 -13.00 -0.72
C ARG A 128 4.37 -12.18 -0.15
N TYR A 129 3.39 -11.79 -0.98
CA TYR A 129 2.37 -10.82 -0.61
C TYR A 129 0.96 -11.42 -0.48
N LEU A 130 0.70 -12.59 -1.05
CA LEU A 130 -0.61 -13.28 -0.97
C LEU A 130 -0.55 -14.56 -0.15
N ALA A 131 0.62 -14.96 0.37
CA ALA A 131 0.65 -16.03 1.36
C ALA A 131 -0.10 -15.56 2.62
N PRO A 132 -0.95 -16.42 3.21
CA PRO A 132 -1.47 -16.15 4.54
C PRO A 132 -0.27 -16.05 5.47
N ASP A 133 0.02 -14.84 5.90
CA ASP A 133 1.06 -14.57 6.89
C ASP A 133 0.61 -15.24 8.20
N PRO A 134 1.31 -16.28 8.69
CA PRO A 134 0.92 -16.94 9.93
C PRO A 134 1.14 -16.04 11.17
N GLY A 135 1.58 -14.79 10.99
CA GLY A 135 1.81 -13.80 12.05
C GLY A 135 0.95 -12.53 11.95
N LYS A 136 0.02 -12.40 10.99
CA LYS A 136 -0.89 -11.23 10.88
C LYS A 136 -2.26 -11.46 11.54
N GLU A 137 -2.39 -12.46 12.42
CA GLU A 137 -3.53 -12.58 13.33
C GLU A 137 -3.25 -11.78 14.60
N GLY A 138 -3.42 -10.46 14.55
CA GLY A 138 -3.09 -9.66 15.73
C GLY A 138 -3.15 -8.16 15.61
N LEU A 139 -4.14 -7.59 14.91
CA LEU A 139 -4.69 -6.28 15.27
C LEU A 139 -6.02 -6.01 14.54
N GLN A 140 -6.99 -6.92 14.65
CA GLN A 140 -8.37 -6.50 14.41
C GLN A 140 -8.78 -5.63 15.60
N VAL A 141 -8.69 -4.30 15.40
CA VAL A 141 -9.40 -3.31 16.22
C VAL A 141 -10.89 -3.56 16.03
N THR A 142 -11.43 -4.57 16.72
CA THR A 142 -12.87 -4.71 16.85
C THR A 142 -13.29 -3.68 17.88
N ASN A 143 -13.80 -2.57 17.37
CA ASN A 143 -14.61 -1.61 18.10
C ASN A 143 -15.82 -2.34 18.71
N SER A 144 -15.62 -3.03 19.83
CA SER A 144 -16.68 -3.64 20.61
C SER A 144 -17.27 -2.59 21.54
N ARG A 145 -18.17 -1.76 21.00
CA ARG A 145 -19.22 -1.13 21.80
C ARG A 145 -20.10 -2.24 22.38
N LYS A 146 -19.77 -2.73 23.57
CA LYS A 146 -20.70 -3.59 24.33
C LYS A 146 -20.96 -2.99 25.70
N ALA A 147 -22.07 -2.24 25.73
CA ALA A 147 -23.01 -2.04 26.82
C ALA A 147 -22.55 -2.48 28.22
N ARG A 148 -22.32 -1.49 29.08
CA ARG A 148 -22.37 -1.66 30.54
C ARG A 148 -23.76 -2.18 30.93
N ARG A 149 -23.86 -3.45 31.33
CA ARG A 149 -24.99 -3.90 32.17
C ARG A 149 -24.66 -3.53 33.62
N LYS A 150 -25.61 -2.82 34.23
CA LYS A 150 -25.66 -2.53 35.66
C LYS A 150 -25.70 -3.82 36.48
N ILE A 151 -24.87 -3.89 37.51
CA ILE A 151 -25.09 -4.51 38.83
C ILE A 151 -24.34 -3.53 39.75
N ASP A 152 -24.98 -2.76 40.63
CA ASP A 152 -25.77 -3.16 41.81
C ASP A 152 -26.99 -2.24 42.00
#